data_AF-A0A2E2UXQ8-F1
#
_entry.id   AF-A0A2E2UXQ8-F1
#
_cell.length_a   1.000
_cell.length_b   1.000
_cell.length_c   1.000
_cell.angle_alpha   90.00
_cell.angle_beta   90.00
_cell.angle_gamma   90.00
#
_symmetry.space_group_name_H-M   'P 1'
#
loop_
_entity.id
_entity.type
_entity.pdbx_description
1 polymer ?
#
loop_
_entity_poly.entity_id
_entity_poly.type
_entity_poly.pdbx_seq_one_letter_code
_entity_poly.pdbx_strand_id
1 'polypeptide(L)'
;MGTPEYFGQFKHWHKDNVWRSWHVYADVDENQNVDRIYLQYGQGPVLGNGLETSECKKPNEQVALQCVRERIEEDFWNNPELVEDVNANDG
;
A
#
# COMPACT_ATOMS: atom_id res chain seq x y z
N MET A 1 17.22 4.02 1.81
CA MET A 1 15.77 4.20 1.58
C MET A 1 15.53 3.83 0.14
N GLY A 2 14.79 2.75 -0.10
CA GLY A 2 14.44 2.29 -1.45
C GLY A 2 13.51 3.27 -2.15
N THR A 3 13.29 3.06 -3.44
CA THR A 3 12.26 3.78 -4.19
C THR A 3 10.91 3.18 -3.83
N PRO A 4 9.90 3.97 -3.42
CA PRO A 4 8.57 3.44 -3.11
C PRO A 4 7.99 2.65 -4.28
N GLU A 5 7.46 1.46 -4.02
CA GLU A 5 6.85 0.60 -5.03
C GLU A 5 5.40 1.02 -5.29
N TYR A 6 4.92 0.85 -6.52
CA TYR A 6 3.55 1.20 -6.92
C TYR A 6 2.58 0.04 -6.66
N PHE A 7 1.56 0.29 -5.85
CA PHE A 7 0.56 -0.71 -5.44
C PHE A 7 -0.78 -0.58 -6.17
N GLY A 8 -0.97 0.47 -6.95
CA GLY A 8 -2.18 0.65 -7.76
C GLY A 8 -2.79 2.03 -7.65
N GLN A 9 -4.03 2.15 -8.12
CA GLN A 9 -4.77 3.40 -8.10
C GLN A 9 -6.23 3.18 -7.71
N PHE A 10 -6.81 4.15 -7.02
CA PHE A 10 -8.24 4.18 -6.71
C PHE A 10 -8.85 5.55 -6.96
N LYS A 11 -10.16 5.58 -7.15
CA LYS A 11 -10.93 6.81 -7.19
C LYS A 11 -11.63 7.01 -5.86
N HIS A 12 -11.55 8.22 -5.31
CA HIS A 12 -12.24 8.58 -4.08
C HIS A 12 -13.01 9.87 -4.26
N TRP A 13 -14.24 9.89 -3.76
CA TRP A 13 -15.09 11.07 -3.76
C TRP A 13 -14.60 12.05 -2.70
N HIS A 14 -14.20 13.24 -3.12
CA HIS A 14 -13.64 14.23 -2.22
C HIS A 14 -14.71 15.25 -1.79
N LYS A 15 -14.48 15.93 -0.65
CA LYS A 15 -15.46 16.84 -0.01
C LYS A 15 -15.91 18.03 -0.85
N ASP A 16 -15.21 18.32 -1.94
CA ASP A 16 -15.52 19.35 -2.93
C ASP A 16 -16.44 18.84 -4.06
N ASN A 17 -17.04 17.65 -3.90
CA ASN A 17 -17.90 17.00 -4.88
C ASN A 17 -17.19 16.65 -6.21
N VAL A 18 -15.92 16.27 -6.11
CA VAL A 18 -15.10 15.86 -7.25
C VAL A 18 -14.51 14.47 -7.00
N TRP A 19 -14.60 13.59 -8.00
CA TRP A 19 -13.86 12.33 -8.01
C TRP A 19 -12.37 12.61 -8.19
N ARG A 20 -11.54 12.08 -7.29
CA ARG A 20 -10.09 12.20 -7.36
C ARG A 20 -9.46 10.83 -7.56
N SER A 21 -8.56 10.73 -8.54
CA SER A 21 -7.72 9.54 -8.73
C SER A 21 -6.47 9.68 -7.87
N TRP A 22 -6.18 8.63 -7.11
CA TRP A 22 -5.02 8.52 -6.25
C TRP A 22 -4.17 7.34 -6.72
N HIS A 23 -2.89 7.58 -6.88
CA HIS A 23 -1.88 6.54 -7.06
C HIS A 23 -1.28 6.23 -5.68
N VAL A 24 -1.16 4.94 -5.39
CA VAL A 24 -0.70 4.42 -4.11
C VAL A 24 0.69 3.85 -4.31
N TYR A 25 1.61 4.33 -3.50
CA TYR A 25 2.95 3.76 -3.39
C TYR A 25 3.23 3.39 -1.94
N ALA A 26 4.10 2.43 -1.71
CA ALA A 26 4.51 2.08 -0.36
C ALA A 26 5.98 1.66 -0.30
N ASP A 27 6.59 1.92 0.86
CA ASP A 27 7.82 1.26 1.25
C ASP A 27 7.43 -0.03 1.98
N VAL A 28 7.82 -1.16 1.40
CA VAL A 28 7.56 -2.49 1.93
C VAL A 28 8.90 -3.15 2.20
N ASP A 29 9.06 -3.71 3.40
CA ASP A 29 10.28 -4.43 3.77
C ASP A 29 10.32 -5.84 3.18
N GLU A 30 11.43 -6.55 3.39
CA GLU A 30 11.60 -7.94 2.94
C GLU A 30 10.62 -8.94 3.56
N ASN A 31 10.01 -8.58 4.70
CA ASN A 31 9.01 -9.38 5.42
C ASN A 31 7.57 -8.98 5.03
N GLN A 32 7.41 -8.19 3.97
CA GLN A 32 6.14 -7.65 3.51
C GLN A 32 5.42 -6.73 4.54
N ASN A 33 6.15 -6.14 5.47
CA ASN A 33 5.63 -5.10 6.34
C ASN A 33 5.60 -3.76 5.62
N VAL A 34 4.48 -3.05 5.74
CA VAL A 34 4.32 -1.70 5.20
C VAL A 34 4.85 -0.68 6.21
N ASP A 35 5.98 -0.04 5.90
CA ASP A 35 6.53 1.03 6.72
C ASP A 35 5.78 2.34 6.48
N ARG A 36 5.70 2.73 5.20
CA ARG A 36 5.13 4.01 4.77
C ARG A 36 4.31 3.87 3.52
N ILE A 37 3.24 4.65 3.43
CA ILE A 37 2.46 4.82 2.20
C ILE A 37 2.61 6.24 1.67
N TYR A 38 2.60 6.38 0.36
CA TYR A 38 2.67 7.65 -0.35
C TYR A 38 1.47 7.75 -1.28
N LEU A 39 0.75 8.85 -1.16
CA LEU A 39 -0.40 9.14 -2.00
C LEU A 39 -0.06 10.22 -3.00
N GLN A 40 -0.18 9.91 -4.27
CA GLN A 40 -0.04 10.88 -5.35
C GLN A 40 -1.40 11.17 -5.97
N TYR A 41 -1.70 12.46 -6.10
CA TYR A 41 -2.90 12.92 -6.78
C TYR A 41 -2.64 13.07 -8.29
N GLY A 42 -3.41 12.34 -9.12
CA GLY A 42 -3.29 12.37 -10.58
C GLY A 42 -1.91 11.94 -11.10
N GLN A 43 -1.56 12.35 -12.34
CA GLN A 43 -0.28 12.03 -12.99
C GLN A 43 0.85 13.04 -12.67
N GLY A 44 0.85 13.61 -11.47
CA GLY A 44 1.90 14.55 -11.07
C GLY A 44 3.29 13.87 -10.99
N PRO A 45 4.40 14.61 -11.06
CA PRO A 45 5.74 14.04 -10.89
C PRO A 45 6.13 13.87 -9.42
N VAL A 46 5.33 14.39 -8.47
CA VAL A 46 5.68 14.47 -7.05
C VAL A 46 4.83 13.49 -6.26
N LEU A 47 5.49 12.59 -5.54
CA LEU A 47 4.84 11.76 -4.52
C LEU A 47 4.42 12.65 -3.35
N GLY A 48 3.24 12.40 -2.80
CA GLY A 48 2.84 13.05 -1.55
C GLY A 48 3.78 12.69 -0.40
N ASN A 49 3.60 13.34 0.75
CA ASN A 49 4.35 12.98 1.94
C ASN A 49 4.11 11.51 2.30
N GLY A 50 5.20 10.82 2.65
CA GLY A 50 5.11 9.47 3.23
C GLY A 50 4.40 9.54 4.58
N LEU A 51 3.39 8.69 4.74
CA LEU A 51 2.64 8.52 5.98
C LEU A 51 2.95 7.15 6.54
N GLU A 52 3.31 7.09 7.83
CA GLU A 52 3.39 5.81 8.51
C GLU A 52 1.97 5.21 8.62
N THR A 53 1.88 3.88 8.72
CA THR A 53 0.59 3.19 8.81
C THR A 53 -0.27 3.67 9.98
N SER A 54 0.37 4.07 11.09
CA SER A 54 -0.27 4.66 12.27
C SER A 54 -0.81 6.09 12.06
N GLU A 55 -0.31 6.78 11.04
CA GLU A 55 -0.68 8.15 10.68
C GLU A 55 -1.83 8.22 9.66
N CYS A 56 -2.18 7.08 9.04
CA CYS A 56 -3.24 6.94 8.04
C CYS A 56 -4.64 7.11 8.66
N LYS A 57 -5.07 8.36 8.85
CA LYS A 57 -6.30 8.73 9.57
C LYS A 57 -7.40 9.22 8.64
N LYS A 58 -7.07 9.69 7.44
CA LYS A 58 -8.07 10.16 6.48
C LYS A 58 -8.67 8.99 5.69
N PRO A 59 -9.92 9.08 5.23
CA PRO A 59 -10.57 8.00 4.48
C PRO A 59 -9.77 7.50 3.27
N ASN A 60 -9.17 8.41 2.49
CA ASN A 60 -8.35 8.04 1.35
C ASN A 60 -7.03 7.37 1.75
N GLU A 61 -6.45 7.73 2.90
CA GLU A 61 -5.24 7.09 3.42
C GLU A 61 -5.54 5.66 3.90
N GLN A 62 -6.69 5.45 4.53
CA GLN A 62 -7.15 4.12 4.95
C GLN A 62 -7.45 3.21 3.77
N VAL A 63 -8.10 3.73 2.72
CA VAL A 63 -8.32 2.99 1.47
C VAL A 63 -6.99 2.63 0.82
N ALA A 64 -6.03 3.55 0.78
CA ALA A 64 -4.70 3.30 0.24
C ALA A 64 -3.97 2.19 1.02
N LEU A 65 -3.99 2.26 2.35
CA LEU A 65 -3.40 1.23 3.21
C LEU A 65 -4.04 -0.15 2.99
N GLN A 66 -5.36 -0.19 2.82
CA GLN A 66 -6.07 -1.43 2.49
C GLN A 66 -5.64 -1.98 1.13
N CYS A 67 -5.56 -1.14 0.08
CA CYS A 67 -5.08 -1.59 -1.23
C CYS A 67 -3.68 -2.20 -1.19
N VAL A 68 -2.77 -1.59 -0.41
CA VAL A 68 -1.40 -2.14 -0.24
C VAL A 68 -1.46 -3.52 0.44
N ARG A 69 -2.24 -3.65 1.53
CA ARG A 69 -2.37 -4.91 2.26
C ARG A 69 -2.99 -6.03 1.43
N GLU A 70 -4.07 -5.73 0.72
CA GLU A 70 -4.72 -6.68 -0.18
C GLU A 70 -3.76 -7.16 -1.26
N ARG A 71 -2.97 -6.24 -1.83
CA ARG A 71 -2.00 -6.61 -2.85
C ARG A 71 -0.86 -7.47 -2.32
N ILE A 72 -0.35 -7.14 -1.13
CA ILE A 72 0.65 -7.96 -0.44
C ILE A 72 0.10 -9.36 -0.18
N GLU A 73 -1.14 -9.48 0.29
CA GLU A 73 -1.81 -10.77 0.52
C GLU A 73 -2.02 -11.56 -0.78
N GLU A 74 -2.42 -10.88 -1.87
CA GLU A 74 -2.51 -11.49 -3.20
C GLU A 74 -1.14 -11.99 -3.68
N ASP A 75 -0.09 -11.18 -3.56
CA ASP A 75 1.25 -11.56 -4.00
C ASP A 75 1.83 -12.68 -3.11
N PHE A 76 1.52 -12.71 -1.81
CA PHE A 76 1.81 -13.82 -0.90
C PHE A 76 1.14 -15.12 -1.36
N TRP A 77 -0.14 -15.09 -1.73
CA TRP A 77 -0.83 -16.29 -2.20
C TRP A 77 -0.47 -16.73 -3.60
N ASN A 78 -0.10 -15.79 -4.49
CA ASN A 78 0.29 -16.10 -5.85
C ASN A 78 1.77 -16.48 -5.97
N ASN A 79 2.59 -16.23 -4.95
CA ASN A 79 4.01 -16.57 -4.94
C ASN A 79 4.41 -17.36 -3.67
N PRO A 80 4.11 -18.67 -3.62
CA PRO A 80 4.29 -19.50 -2.43
C PRO A 80 5.75 -19.67 -1.99
N GLU A 81 6.75 -19.25 -2.78
CA GLU A 81 8.16 -19.26 -2.39
C GLU A 81 8.49 -18.21 -1.30
N LEU A 82 7.62 -17.22 -1.07
CA LEU A 82 7.72 -16.26 0.04
C LEU A 82 7.09 -16.79 1.35
N VAL A 83 6.40 -17.93 1.29
CA VAL A 83 5.94 -18.65 2.47
C VAL A 83 7.12 -19.47 2.97
N GLU A 84 8.05 -18.85 3.71
CA GLU A 84 8.99 -19.62 4.52
C GLU A 84 8.16 -20.47 5.49
N ASP A 85 8.04 -21.76 5.16
CA ASP A 85 7.87 -22.91 6.04
C ASP A 85 7.20 -22.63 7.41
N VAL A 86 6.03 -22.00 7.44
CA VAL A 86 5.23 -21.89 8.68
C VAL A 86 4.58 -23.23 9.07
N ASN A 87 4.98 -24.33 8.42
CA ASN A 87 4.52 -25.69 8.72
C ASN A 87 5.65 -26.68 9.06
N ALA A 88 6.86 -26.20 9.41
CA ALA A 88 7.91 -27.04 9.97
C ALA A 88 7.94 -26.99 11.52
N ASN A 89 6.85 -27.43 12.17
CA ASN A 89 6.75 -28.02 13.53
C ASN A 89 5.26 -28.07 13.89
N ASP A 90 4.65 -29.19 14.27
CA ASP A 90 5.09 -30.17 15.29
C ASP A 90 4.21 -31.45 15.15
N GLY A 91 4.81 -32.64 15.10
CA GLY A 91 4.13 -33.92 15.43
C GLY A 91 3.87 -34.92 14.29
#